data_AF-A0A7Y3WZJ8-F1
#
_entry.id   AF-A0A7Y3WZJ8-F1
#
_cell.length_a   1.000
_cell.length_b   1.000
_cell.length_c   1.000
_cell.angle_alpha   90.00
_cell.angle_beta   90.00
_cell.angle_gamma   90.00
#
_symmetry.space_group_name_H-M   'P 1'
#
loop_
_entity.id
_entity.type
_entity.pdbx_description
1 polymer ?
#
loop_
_entity_poly.entity_id
_entity_poly.type
_entity_poly.pdbx_seq_one_letter_code
_entity_poly.pdbx_strand_id
1 'polypeptide(L)'
;MACDGRPVCISIDGNETNRITVLQCDAENRLRQIGRPIVIRSSKYMNKLIEQDRRRITRPTRFVLGFKSETAAGITLAGIEHSHDV
;
A
#
# COMPACT_ATOMS: atom_id res chain seq x y z
N MET A 1 14.15 23.30 5.68
CA MET A 1 13.48 23.92 4.52
C MET A 1 12.12 23.25 4.37
N ALA A 2 11.10 23.81 4.98
CA ALA A 2 9.71 23.41 4.75
C ALA A 2 9.27 24.12 3.46
N CYS A 3 8.85 23.36 2.46
CA CYS A 3 8.39 23.91 1.20
C CYS A 3 6.88 24.10 1.29
N ASP A 4 6.51 25.34 1.54
CA ASP A 4 5.13 25.78 1.68
C ASP A 4 4.41 25.75 0.32
N GLY A 5 3.21 25.16 0.31
CA GLY A 5 2.16 25.49 -0.67
C GLY A 5 1.67 24.34 -1.55
N ARG A 6 2.53 23.65 -2.31
CA ARG A 6 2.04 22.68 -3.31
C ARG A 6 3.08 21.63 -3.74
N PRO A 7 2.78 20.33 -3.66
CA PRO A 7 3.71 19.28 -4.07
C PRO A 7 3.89 19.27 -5.59
N VAL A 8 5.14 19.15 -6.03
CA VAL A 8 5.50 19.09 -7.47
C VAL A 8 5.31 17.68 -8.04
N CYS A 9 5.59 16.66 -7.22
CA CYS A 9 5.37 15.27 -7.58
C CYS A 9 4.78 14.49 -6.39
N ILE A 10 3.90 13.55 -6.70
CA ILE A 10 3.30 12.65 -5.72
C ILE A 10 3.57 11.22 -6.21
N SER A 11 4.18 10.42 -5.35
CA SER A 11 4.30 8.98 -5.57
C SER A 11 3.12 8.29 -4.93
N ILE A 12 2.31 7.63 -5.75
CA ILE A 12 1.16 6.85 -5.30
C ILE A 12 1.50 5.35 -5.37
N ASP A 13 0.92 4.59 -4.45
CA ASP A 13 0.89 3.13 -4.52
C ASP A 13 0.00 2.66 -5.68
N GLY A 14 0.00 1.36 -5.95
CA GLY A 14 -0.76 0.75 -7.04
C GLY A 14 -2.27 0.68 -6.79
N ASN A 15 -2.77 1.29 -5.71
CA ASN A 15 -4.19 1.31 -5.39
C ASN A 15 -4.95 2.30 -6.29
N GLU A 16 -5.97 1.80 -6.97
CA GLU A 16 -6.81 2.58 -7.88
C GLU A 16 -7.59 3.69 -7.16
N THR A 17 -8.04 3.45 -5.93
CA THR A 17 -8.76 4.46 -5.13
C THR A 17 -7.87 5.66 -4.85
N ASN A 18 -6.64 5.43 -4.41
CA ASN A 18 -5.67 6.51 -4.14
C ASN A 18 -5.36 7.30 -5.41
N ARG A 19 -5.24 6.61 -6.55
CA ARG A 19 -5.05 7.27 -7.85
C ARG A 19 -6.22 8.17 -8.22
N ILE A 20 -7.45 7.70 -8.07
CA ILE A 20 -8.67 8.48 -8.38
C ILE A 20 -8.76 9.70 -7.46
N THR A 21 -8.56 9.52 -6.15
CA THR A 21 -8.62 10.63 -5.18
C THR A 21 -7.57 11.70 -5.47
N VAL A 22 -6.34 11.30 -5.81
CA VAL A 22 -5.28 12.26 -6.15
C VAL A 22 -5.57 12.97 -7.48
N LEU A 23 -6.16 12.28 -8.47
CA LEU A 23 -6.60 12.90 -9.72
C LEU A 23 -7.72 13.91 -9.54
N GLN A 24 -8.72 13.59 -8.69
CA GLN A 24 -9.79 14.52 -8.32
C GLN A 24 -9.21 15.74 -7.60
N CYS A 25 -8.29 15.51 -6.66
CA CYS A 25 -7.60 16.58 -5.95
C CYS A 25 -6.76 17.45 -6.90
N ASP A 26 -6.04 16.88 -7.87
CA ASP A 26 -5.32 17.66 -8.90
C ASP A 26 -6.28 18.47 -9.77
N ALA A 27 -7.43 17.91 -10.15
CA ALA A 27 -8.46 18.63 -10.92
C ALA A 27 -9.05 19.81 -10.14
N GLU A 28 -9.43 19.60 -8.88
CA GLU A 28 -9.91 20.67 -7.98
C GLU A 28 -8.84 21.73 -7.73
N ASN A 29 -7.57 21.31 -7.55
CA ASN A 29 -6.46 22.24 -7.38
C ASN A 29 -6.17 23.05 -8.64
N ARG A 30 -6.33 22.48 -9.84
CA ARG A 30 -6.23 23.22 -11.11
C ARG A 30 -7.33 24.28 -11.24
N LEU A 31 -8.53 23.99 -10.76
CA LEU A 31 -9.65 24.96 -10.74
C LEU A 31 -9.42 26.07 -9.72
N ARG A 32 -8.81 25.77 -8.57
CA ARG A 32 -8.58 26.72 -7.47
C ARG A 32 -7.31 27.55 -7.64
N GLN A 33 -6.27 27.01 -8.27
CA GLN A 33 -4.97 27.67 -8.42
C GLN A 33 -4.40 27.40 -9.82
N ILE A 34 -4.41 28.42 -10.67
CA ILE A 34 -3.75 28.44 -11.98
C ILE A 34 -2.26 28.14 -11.75
N GLY A 35 -1.86 26.90 -11.95
CA GLY A 35 -0.53 26.42 -11.58
C GLY A 35 -0.19 25.12 -12.27
N ARG A 36 1.08 24.74 -12.13
CA ARG A 36 1.72 23.63 -12.86
C ARG A 36 1.02 22.31 -12.54
N PRO A 37 0.87 21.40 -13.52
CA PRO A 37 0.27 20.08 -13.28
C PRO A 37 1.13 19.29 -12.28
N ILE A 38 0.49 18.64 -11.29
CA ILE A 38 1.20 17.78 -10.34
C ILE A 38 1.58 16.48 -11.06
N VAL A 39 2.85 16.10 -11.00
CA VAL A 39 3.32 14.87 -11.63
C VAL A 39 3.01 13.69 -10.71
N ILE A 40 1.98 12.92 -11.04
CA ILE A 40 1.62 11.68 -10.35
C ILE A 40 2.45 10.54 -10.93
N ARG A 41 3.21 9.84 -10.08
CA ARG A 41 4.03 8.69 -10.49
C ARG A 41 3.68 7.48 -9.64
N SER A 42 3.80 6.30 -10.22
CA SER A 42 3.83 5.04 -9.47
C SER A 42 5.18 4.36 -9.69
N SER A 43 5.78 3.88 -8.60
CA SER A 43 7.02 3.10 -8.69
C SER A 43 6.69 1.63 -8.65
N LYS A 44 7.01 0.91 -9.73
CA LYS A 44 6.84 -0.56 -9.80
C LYS A 44 7.61 -1.28 -8.69
N TYR A 45 8.73 -0.72 -8.25
CA TYR A 45 9.52 -1.30 -7.17
C TYR A 45 8.80 -1.14 -5.82
N MET A 46 8.44 0.11 -5.46
CA MET A 46 7.74 0.40 -4.21
C MET A 46 6.39 -0.30 -4.13
N ASN A 47 5.65 -0.35 -5.24
CA ASN A 47 4.37 -1.04 -5.26
C ASN A 47 4.50 -2.55 -4.98
N LYS A 48 5.57 -3.19 -5.48
CA LYS A 48 5.83 -4.60 -5.17
C LYS A 48 6.15 -4.81 -3.69
N LEU A 49 6.92 -3.91 -3.08
CA LEU A 49 7.23 -3.98 -1.65
C LEU A 49 5.99 -3.82 -0.78
N ILE A 50 5.15 -2.81 -1.06
CA ILE A 50 3.89 -2.57 -0.34
C ILE A 50 2.94 -3.75 -0.49
N GLU A 51 2.79 -4.27 -1.71
CA GLU A 51 1.94 -5.43 -1.96
C GLU A 51 2.47 -6.69 -1.27
N GLN A 52 3.79 -6.88 -1.24
CA GLN A 52 4.42 -7.99 -0.52
C GLN A 52 4.20 -7.89 0.99
N ASP A 53 4.35 -6.69 1.57
CA ASP A 53 4.12 -6.45 3.00
C ASP A 53 2.66 -6.72 3.39
N ARG A 54 1.72 -6.16 2.63
CA ARG A 54 0.28 -6.41 2.80
C ARG A 54 -0.05 -7.90 2.75
N ARG A 55 0.59 -8.63 1.82
CA ARG A 55 0.44 -10.08 1.68
C ARG A 55 1.07 -10.84 2.84
N ARG A 56 2.23 -10.40 3.34
CA ARG A 56 2.90 -10.99 4.51
C ARG A 56 2.04 -10.89 5.76
N ILE A 57 1.32 -9.78 5.94
CA ILE A 57 0.41 -9.58 7.07
C ILE A 57 -0.89 -10.38 6.90
N THR A 58 -1.50 -10.39 5.72
CA THR A 58 -2.84 -10.97 5.53
C THR A 58 -2.81 -12.49 5.30
N ARG A 59 -1.72 -13.03 4.76
CA ARG A 59 -1.60 -14.45 4.40
C ARG A 59 -1.66 -15.38 5.63
N PRO A 60 -0.92 -15.14 6.73
CA PRO A 60 -0.96 -16.00 7.91
C PRO A 60 -2.34 -15.97 8.57
N THR A 61 -2.95 -14.78 8.68
CA THR A 61 -4.30 -14.60 9.24
C THR A 61 -5.36 -15.39 8.46
N ARG A 62 -5.25 -15.49 7.13
CA ARG A 62 -6.16 -16.33 6.32
C ARG A 62 -5.97 -17.83 6.56
N PHE A 63 -4.76 -18.29 6.86
CA PHE A 63 -4.51 -19.69 7.15
C PHE A 63 -5.15 -20.10 8.48
N VAL A 64 -5.01 -19.28 9.52
CA VAL A 64 -5.51 -19.62 10.86
C VAL A 64 -7.04 -19.54 10.99
N LEU A 65 -7.72 -18.73 10.16
CA LEU A 65 -9.17 -18.54 10.23
C LEU A 65 -10.00 -19.80 9.90
N GLY A 66 -9.41 -20.79 9.22
CA GLY A 66 -10.08 -22.04 8.87
C GLY A 66 -9.99 -23.14 9.93
N PHE A 67 -9.25 -22.93 11.03
CA PHE A 67 -9.01 -23.95 12.03
C PHE A 67 -10.03 -23.90 13.16
N LYS A 68 -10.55 -25.08 13.53
CA LYS A 68 -11.48 -25.25 14.67
C LYS A 68 -10.76 -25.29 16.03
N SER A 69 -9.43 -25.34 16.05
CA SER A 69 -8.60 -25.44 17.25
C SER A 69 -7.46 -24.44 17.18
N GLU A 70 -7.30 -23.65 18.25
CA GLU A 70 -6.23 -22.65 18.38
C GLU A 70 -4.84 -23.30 18.38
N THR A 71 -4.68 -24.47 18.99
CA THR A 71 -3.42 -25.21 19.01
C THR A 71 -2.99 -25.64 17.61
N ALA A 72 -3.92 -26.15 16.80
CA ALA A 72 -3.63 -26.55 15.42
C ALA A 72 -3.32 -25.33 14.51
N ALA A 73 -4.02 -24.21 14.74
CA ALA A 73 -3.76 -22.96 14.06
C ALA A 73 -2.35 -22.42 14.39
N GLY A 74 -1.96 -22.43 15.66
CA GLY A 74 -0.66 -21.97 16.14
C GLY A 74 0.51 -22.79 15.60
N ILE A 75 0.39 -24.13 15.55
CA ILE A 75 1.41 -25.01 14.96
C ILE A 75 1.59 -24.71 13.47
N THR A 76 0.49 -24.53 12.73
CA THR A 76 0.53 -24.20 11.30
C THR A 76 1.18 -22.85 11.07
N LEU A 77 0.85 -21.84 11.89
CA LEU A 77 1.45 -20.51 11.82
C LEU A 77 2.96 -20.56 12.09
N ALA A 78 3.37 -21.24 13.16
CA ALA A 78 4.78 -21.39 13.53
C ALA A 78 5.61 -22.12 12.47
N GLY A 79 5.01 -23.12 11.78
CA GLY A 79 5.65 -23.81 10.67
C GLY A 79 5.82 -22.93 9.42
N ILE A 80 4.85 -22.06 9.13
CA ILE A 80 4.94 -21.08 8.03
C ILE A 80 5.99 -20.00 8.34
N GLU A 81 6.09 -19.56 9.60
CA GLU A 81 7.11 -18.60 10.06
C GLU A 81 8.52 -19.19 9.95
N HIS A 82 8.75 -20.42 10.41
CA HIS A 82 10.06 -21.10 10.32
C HIS A 82 10.49 -21.36 8.87
N SER A 83 9.55 -21.62 7.95
CA SER A 83 9.88 -21.88 6.54
C SER A 83 10.25 -20.62 5.75
N HIS A 84 10.05 -19.43 6.34
CA HIS A 84 10.35 -18.13 5.71
C HIS A 84 11.70 -17.54 6.16
N ASP A 85 12.31 -18.10 7.22
CA ASP A 85 13.58 -17.63 7.82
C ASP A 85 14.83 -18.36 7.26
N VAL A 86 14.67 -19.25 6.28
CA VAL A 86 15.75 -19.99 5.58
C VAL A 86 16.04 -19.45 4.18
#